data_AF-A0A314UQC9-F1
#
_entry.id   AF-A0A314UQC9-F1
#
_cell.length_a   1.000
_cell.length_b   1.000
_cell.length_c   1.000
_cell.angle_alpha   90.00
_cell.angle_beta   90.00
_cell.angle_gamma   90.00
#
_symmetry.space_group_name_H-M   'P 1'
#
loop_
_entity.id
_entity.type
_entity.pdbx_description
1 polymer ?
#
loop_
_entity_poly.entity_id
_entity_poly.type
_entity_poly.pdbx_seq_one_letter_code
_entity_poly.pdbx_strand_id
1 'polypeptide(L)'
;MEVFKRFPQRPHFHPLMKCKAFVVKDPLGNMITFASLVEKTSKLQVGNPRDLFDSNLEALVDLEMLGFDVTAVRHRLKELIEMKVKLGQLENQSKEVDIQITSEIEDLKEKRATLMSIDVAKGSEISKLQSEANAITEGIQSIHHDFEKLAAAAW
;
A
#
# COMPACT_ATOMS: atom_id res chain seq x y z
N MET A 1 16.81 -36.94 -13.67
CA MET A 1 16.58 -35.61 -13.05
C MET A 1 16.64 -34.53 -14.13
N GLU A 2 15.51 -33.94 -14.52
CA GLU A 2 15.43 -32.92 -15.59
C GLU A 2 16.23 -31.64 -15.28
N VAL A 3 16.53 -31.37 -14.01
CA VAL A 3 17.35 -30.22 -13.59
C VAL A 3 18.72 -30.24 -14.26
N PHE A 4 19.41 -31.38 -14.31
CA PHE A 4 20.78 -31.46 -14.86
C PHE A 4 20.85 -31.39 -16.39
N LYS A 5 19.72 -31.58 -17.08
CA LYS A 5 19.63 -31.28 -18.53
C LYS A 5 19.62 -29.77 -18.77
N ARG A 6 18.99 -29.00 -17.88
CA ARG A 6 18.90 -27.53 -17.94
C ARG A 6 20.12 -26.84 -17.34
N PHE A 7 20.67 -27.41 -16.27
CA PHE A 7 21.85 -26.95 -15.55
C PHE A 7 22.87 -28.09 -15.51
N PRO A 8 23.67 -28.29 -16.58
CA PRO A 8 24.75 -29.26 -16.56
C PRO A 8 25.74 -28.94 -15.44
N GLN A 9 26.08 -29.93 -14.62
CA GLN A 9 26.96 -29.76 -13.45
C GLN A 9 28.16 -30.71 -13.54
N ARG A 10 29.34 -30.22 -13.17
CA ARG A 10 30.59 -31.02 -13.05
C ARG A 10 31.35 -30.68 -11.77
N PRO A 11 30.73 -30.90 -10.58
CA PRO A 11 31.38 -30.61 -9.31
C PRO A 11 32.60 -31.49 -9.08
N HIS A 12 33.61 -30.90 -8.46
CA HIS A 12 34.90 -31.55 -8.25
C HIS A 12 34.95 -32.38 -6.97
N PHE A 13 34.09 -32.10 -5.97
CA PHE A 13 34.02 -32.79 -4.68
C PHE A 13 35.34 -32.91 -3.89
N HIS A 14 36.42 -32.19 -4.29
CA HIS A 14 37.72 -32.19 -3.60
C HIS A 14 37.67 -32.10 -2.07
N PRO A 15 36.79 -31.30 -1.43
CA PRO A 15 36.69 -31.28 0.03
C PRO A 15 36.27 -32.61 0.66
N LEU A 16 35.45 -33.40 -0.04
CA LEU A 16 34.97 -34.70 0.46
C LEU A 16 36.07 -35.76 0.50
N MET A 17 37.11 -35.61 -0.33
CA MET A 17 38.23 -36.56 -0.38
C MET A 17 39.19 -36.42 0.81
N LYS A 18 39.10 -35.32 1.58
CA LYS A 18 39.98 -35.02 2.73
C LYS A 18 39.40 -35.43 4.08
N CYS A 19 38.11 -35.78 4.16
CA CYS A 19 37.43 -36.11 5.41
C CYS A 19 37.34 -37.64 5.64
N LYS A 20 37.96 -38.14 6.73
CA LYS A 20 37.88 -39.54 7.20
C LYS A 20 36.73 -39.82 8.19
N ALA A 21 35.83 -38.85 8.44
CA ALA A 21 34.74 -39.01 9.39
C ALA A 21 33.45 -39.49 8.71
N PHE A 22 32.83 -40.49 9.32
CA PHE A 22 31.57 -41.10 8.88
C PHE A 22 30.44 -40.05 8.83
N VAL A 23 29.66 -40.10 7.75
CA VAL A 23 28.56 -39.17 7.35
C VAL A 23 29.01 -37.90 6.60
N VAL A 24 29.84 -38.09 5.56
CA VAL A 24 29.88 -37.15 4.43
C VAL A 24 28.77 -37.56 3.46
N LYS A 25 27.83 -36.66 3.11
CA LYS A 25 26.88 -36.93 2.01
C LYS A 25 27.67 -37.38 0.79
N ASP A 26 27.35 -38.55 0.27
CA ASP A 26 27.99 -39.07 -0.93
C ASP A 26 27.76 -38.10 -2.11
N PRO A 27 28.61 -38.15 -3.16
CA PRO A 27 28.47 -37.26 -4.32
C PRO A 27 27.04 -37.23 -4.90
N LEU A 28 26.35 -38.38 -4.88
CA LEU A 28 24.96 -38.49 -5.30
C LEU A 28 24.00 -37.69 -4.41
N GLY A 29 24.13 -37.76 -3.09
CA GLY A 29 23.33 -36.99 -2.14
C GLY A 29 23.47 -35.47 -2.34
N ASN A 30 24.66 -34.99 -2.69
CA ASN A 30 24.87 -33.58 -3.02
C ASN A 30 24.24 -33.19 -4.36
N MET A 31 24.27 -34.07 -5.36
CA MET A 31 23.54 -33.86 -6.63
C MET A 31 22.03 -33.74 -6.36
N ILE A 32 21.45 -34.65 -5.56
CA ILE A 32 20.03 -34.59 -5.18
C ILE A 32 19.73 -33.29 -4.43
N THR A 33 20.62 -32.87 -3.53
CA THR A 33 20.49 -31.62 -2.76
C THR A 33 20.43 -30.40 -3.70
N PHE A 34 21.33 -30.30 -4.68
CA PHE A 34 21.29 -29.22 -5.68
C PHE A 34 19.99 -29.24 -6.49
N ALA A 35 19.57 -30.42 -6.99
CA ALA A 35 18.34 -30.54 -7.77
C ALA A 35 17.10 -30.11 -6.95
N SER A 36 17.04 -30.52 -5.68
CA SER A 36 15.99 -30.10 -4.75
C SER A 36 16.00 -28.59 -4.51
N LEU A 37 17.17 -27.98 -4.39
CA LEU A 37 17.29 -26.54 -4.15
C LEU A 37 16.87 -25.70 -5.35
N VAL A 38 17.19 -26.15 -6.58
CA VAL A 38 16.69 -25.55 -7.82
C VAL A 38 15.16 -25.62 -7.87
N GLU A 39 14.59 -26.77 -7.55
CA GLU A 39 13.14 -26.96 -7.53
C GLU A 39 12.46 -26.11 -6.46
N LYS A 40 13.00 -26.07 -5.24
CA LYS A 40 12.53 -25.20 -4.16
C LYS A 40 12.54 -23.74 -4.58
N THR A 41 13.66 -23.27 -5.17
CA THR A 41 13.79 -21.90 -5.67
C THR A 41 12.73 -21.57 -6.72
N SER A 42 12.37 -22.52 -7.58
CA SER A 42 11.31 -22.33 -8.59
C SER A 42 9.89 -22.24 -8.02
N LYS A 43 9.68 -22.73 -6.79
CA LYS A 43 8.38 -22.78 -6.10
C LYS A 43 8.26 -21.72 -5.00
N LEU A 44 9.28 -20.87 -4.81
CA LEU A 44 9.23 -19.79 -3.83
C LEU A 44 8.10 -18.82 -4.17
N GLN A 45 7.39 -18.40 -3.13
CA GLN A 45 6.26 -17.49 -3.17
C GLN A 45 6.57 -16.24 -2.35
N VAL A 46 5.88 -15.15 -2.69
CA VAL A 46 6.01 -13.86 -1.99
C VAL A 46 5.73 -13.96 -0.48
N GLY A 47 4.79 -14.84 -0.09
CA GLY A 47 4.40 -15.06 1.31
C GLY A 47 5.40 -15.91 2.10
N ASN A 48 6.40 -16.52 1.45
CA ASN A 48 7.41 -17.29 2.19
C ASN A 48 8.27 -16.38 3.07
N PRO A 49 8.68 -16.87 4.24
CA PRO A 49 9.44 -16.06 5.19
C PRO A 49 10.88 -15.86 4.70
N ARG A 50 11.53 -14.78 5.17
CA ARG A 50 12.84 -14.32 4.65
C ARG A 50 13.98 -15.31 4.96
N ASP A 51 13.93 -15.91 6.13
CA ASP A 51 14.84 -16.96 6.60
C ASP A 51 14.92 -18.15 5.64
N LEU A 52 13.84 -18.49 4.94
CA LEU A 52 13.86 -19.54 3.92
C LEU A 52 14.78 -19.19 2.74
N PHE A 53 14.78 -17.92 2.30
CA PHE A 53 15.64 -17.45 1.21
C PHE A 53 17.10 -17.40 1.66
N ASP A 54 17.35 -16.90 2.87
CA ASP A 54 18.70 -16.81 3.44
C ASP A 54 19.27 -18.24 3.65
N SER A 55 18.48 -19.16 4.19
CA SER A 55 18.86 -20.58 4.33
C SER A 55 19.20 -21.24 2.99
N ASN A 56 18.45 -20.91 1.92
CA ASN A 56 18.75 -21.42 0.59
C ASN A 56 20.05 -20.82 0.02
N LEU A 57 20.35 -19.54 0.30
CA LEU A 57 21.61 -18.91 -0.10
C LEU A 57 22.80 -19.57 0.60
N GLU A 58 22.71 -19.83 1.90
CA GLU A 58 23.76 -20.54 2.66
C GLU A 58 23.99 -21.95 2.10
N ALA A 59 22.92 -22.70 1.80
CA ALA A 59 23.05 -24.02 1.18
C ALA A 59 23.73 -23.98 -0.21
N LEU A 60 23.63 -22.87 -0.95
CA LEU A 60 24.37 -22.70 -2.20
C LEU A 60 25.87 -22.45 -1.97
N VAL A 61 26.26 -21.80 -0.86
CA VAL A 61 27.67 -21.63 -0.49
C VAL A 61 28.31 -23.00 -0.25
N ASP A 62 27.62 -23.88 0.49
CA ASP A 62 28.09 -25.25 0.73
C ASP A 62 28.28 -26.04 -0.56
N LEU A 63 27.35 -25.93 -1.50
CA LEU A 63 27.44 -26.62 -2.79
C LEU A 63 28.54 -26.02 -3.68
N GLU A 64 28.73 -24.70 -3.66
CA GLU A 64 29.81 -24.05 -4.41
C GLU A 64 31.18 -24.53 -3.94
N MET A 65 31.38 -24.71 -2.63
CA MET A 65 32.63 -25.29 -2.09
C MET A 65 32.91 -26.70 -2.62
N LEU A 66 31.87 -27.46 -2.99
CA LEU A 66 32.00 -28.78 -3.61
C LEU A 66 32.21 -28.71 -5.14
N GLY A 67 32.23 -27.52 -5.72
CA GLY A 67 32.46 -27.25 -7.13
C GLY A 67 31.20 -27.16 -7.98
N PHE A 68 30.02 -27.03 -7.37
CA PHE A 68 28.78 -26.82 -8.12
C PHE A 68 28.75 -25.40 -8.70
N ASP A 69 28.26 -25.27 -9.94
CA ASP A 69 27.89 -23.96 -10.48
C ASP A 69 26.50 -23.58 -9.95
N VAL A 70 26.49 -22.67 -8.99
CA VAL A 70 25.29 -22.15 -8.32
C VAL A 70 24.88 -20.77 -8.82
N THR A 71 25.59 -20.21 -9.80
CA THR A 71 25.50 -18.80 -10.21
C THR A 71 24.07 -18.40 -10.57
N ALA A 72 23.42 -19.18 -11.43
CA ALA A 72 22.07 -18.90 -11.90
C ALA A 72 21.02 -18.97 -10.77
N VAL A 73 21.14 -19.96 -9.88
CA VAL A 73 20.20 -20.14 -8.75
C VAL A 73 20.39 -19.03 -7.72
N ARG A 74 21.64 -18.69 -7.43
CA ARG A 74 22.01 -17.59 -6.53
C ARG A 74 21.50 -16.25 -7.04
N HIS A 75 21.70 -15.97 -8.34
CA HIS A 75 21.21 -14.74 -8.96
C HIS A 75 19.69 -14.63 -8.82
N ARG A 76 18.97 -15.69 -9.18
CA ARG A 76 17.50 -15.74 -9.06
C ARG A 76 17.03 -15.52 -7.62
N LEU A 77 17.68 -16.14 -6.62
CA LEU A 77 17.34 -15.91 -5.21
C LEU A 77 17.54 -14.45 -4.80
N LYS A 78 18.63 -13.82 -5.23
CA LYS A 78 18.90 -12.40 -4.96
C LYS A 78 17.84 -11.49 -5.59
N GLU A 79 17.46 -11.73 -6.84
CA GLU A 79 16.39 -10.99 -7.50
C GLU A 79 15.05 -11.13 -6.76
N LEU A 80 14.70 -12.35 -6.34
CA LEU A 80 13.47 -12.59 -5.56
C LEU A 80 13.49 -11.83 -4.21
N ILE A 81 14.63 -11.80 -3.52
CA ILE A 81 14.79 -11.03 -2.28
C ILE A 81 14.62 -9.53 -2.56
N GLU A 82 15.25 -9.01 -3.61
CA GLU A 82 15.13 -7.60 -4.01
C GLU A 82 13.68 -7.22 -4.31
N MET A 83 12.96 -8.04 -5.08
CA MET A 83 11.53 -7.82 -5.35
C MET A 83 10.71 -7.82 -4.07
N LYS A 84 11.00 -8.71 -3.11
CA LYS A 84 10.30 -8.76 -1.83
C LYS A 84 10.54 -7.49 -0.99
N VAL A 85 11.77 -6.95 -1.00
CA VAL A 85 12.09 -5.67 -0.34
C VAL A 85 11.32 -4.52 -0.99
N LYS A 86 11.34 -4.43 -2.33
CA LYS A 86 10.59 -3.41 -3.07
C LYS A 86 9.09 -3.48 -2.79
N LEU A 87 8.53 -4.69 -2.73
CA LEU A 87 7.12 -4.88 -2.37
C LEU A 87 6.82 -4.33 -0.97
N GLY A 88 7.64 -4.66 0.04
CA GLY A 88 7.45 -4.14 1.40
C GLY A 88 7.54 -2.61 1.48
N GLN A 89 8.41 -1.99 0.65
CA GLN A 89 8.48 -0.53 0.54
C GLN A 89 7.19 0.05 -0.06
N LEU A 90 6.67 -0.54 -1.14
CA LEU A 90 5.41 -0.12 -1.77
C LEU A 90 4.22 -0.30 -0.83
N GLU A 91 4.15 -1.40 -0.08
CA GLU A 91 3.10 -1.63 0.91
C GLU A 91 3.12 -0.57 2.03
N ASN A 92 4.30 -0.17 2.50
CA ASN A 92 4.43 0.89 3.49
C ASN A 92 4.05 2.26 2.92
N GLN A 93 4.46 2.57 1.69
CA GLN A 93 4.07 3.80 0.99
C GLN A 93 2.55 3.87 0.78
N SER A 94 1.91 2.74 0.41
CA SER A 94 0.46 2.67 0.26
C SER A 94 -0.24 2.99 1.58
N LYS A 95 0.20 2.39 2.69
CA LYS A 95 -0.38 2.65 4.02
C LYS A 95 -0.24 4.12 4.43
N GLU A 96 0.90 4.74 4.15
CA GLU A 96 1.13 6.15 4.44
C GLU A 96 0.17 7.05 3.65
N VAL A 97 -0.01 6.77 2.36
CA VAL A 97 -0.97 7.49 1.51
C VAL A 97 -2.40 7.29 2.01
N ASP A 98 -2.78 6.08 2.42
CA ASP A 98 -4.11 5.79 2.97
C ASP A 98 -4.38 6.58 4.26
N ILE A 99 -3.37 6.74 5.13
CA ILE A 99 -3.47 7.56 6.35
C ILE A 99 -3.69 9.04 5.97
N GLN A 100 -2.92 9.56 5.02
CA GLN A 100 -3.06 10.95 4.57
C GLN A 100 -4.44 11.22 3.95
N ILE A 101 -4.92 10.33 3.09
CA ILE A 101 -6.26 10.43 2.49
C ILE A 101 -7.33 10.42 3.59
N THR A 102 -7.20 9.54 4.58
CA THR A 102 -8.18 9.43 5.68
C THR A 102 -8.22 10.73 6.49
N SER A 103 -7.06 11.29 6.83
CA SER A 103 -6.95 12.58 7.53
C SER A 103 -7.59 13.71 6.73
N GLU A 104 -7.29 13.83 5.43
CA GLU A 104 -7.84 14.90 4.60
C GLU A 104 -9.36 14.79 4.45
N ILE A 105 -9.89 13.56 4.37
CA ILE A 105 -11.34 13.31 4.35
C ILE A 105 -12.00 13.78 5.64
N GLU A 106 -11.36 13.57 6.79
CA GLU A 106 -11.87 13.98 8.10
C GLU A 106 -11.90 15.51 8.22
N ASP A 107 -10.80 16.18 7.85
CA ASP A 107 -10.71 17.64 7.78
C ASP A 107 -11.76 18.25 6.85
N LEU A 108 -11.96 17.66 5.67
CA LEU A 108 -12.98 18.12 4.71
C LEU A 108 -14.40 17.94 5.25
N LYS A 109 -14.67 16.88 6.00
CA LYS A 109 -15.98 16.68 6.65
C LYS A 109 -16.23 17.73 7.72
N GLU A 110 -15.24 18.07 8.54
CA GLU A 110 -15.36 19.11 9.56
C GLU A 110 -15.60 20.48 8.91
N LYS A 111 -14.78 20.85 7.91
CA LYS A 111 -14.97 22.09 7.13
C LYS A 111 -16.35 22.17 6.48
N ARG A 112 -16.88 21.05 5.97
CA ARG A 112 -18.23 21.00 5.42
C ARG A 112 -19.29 21.24 6.49
N ALA A 113 -19.15 20.64 7.67
CA ALA A 113 -20.11 20.81 8.76
C ALA A 113 -20.16 22.28 9.23
N THR A 114 -19.01 22.93 9.40
CA THR A 114 -18.94 24.34 9.79
C THR A 114 -19.57 25.26 8.74
N LEU A 115 -19.28 25.02 7.46
CA LEU A 115 -19.90 25.76 6.35
C LEU A 115 -21.43 25.59 6.32
N MET A 116 -21.94 24.38 6.54
CA MET A 116 -23.39 24.14 6.61
C MET A 116 -24.05 24.91 7.76
N SER A 117 -23.43 24.96 8.94
CA SER A 117 -23.94 25.77 10.06
C SER A 117 -23.96 27.27 9.74
N ILE A 118 -22.92 27.78 9.06
CA ILE A 118 -22.85 29.18 8.63
C ILE A 118 -23.94 29.49 7.61
N ASP A 119 -24.15 28.61 6.63
CA ASP A 119 -25.18 28.77 5.59
C ASP A 119 -26.59 28.84 6.20
N VAL A 120 -26.90 27.94 7.13
CA VAL A 120 -28.17 27.95 7.87
C VAL A 120 -28.35 29.24 8.67
N ALA A 121 -27.32 29.69 9.39
CA ALA A 121 -27.38 30.92 10.17
C ALA A 121 -27.63 32.16 9.30
N LYS A 122 -26.93 32.27 8.16
CA LYS A 122 -27.12 33.36 7.20
C LYS A 122 -28.49 33.31 6.53
N GLY A 123 -28.99 32.12 6.18
CA GLY A 123 -30.34 31.95 5.63
C GLY A 123 -31.43 32.42 6.59
N SER A 124 -31.26 32.16 7.89
CA SER A 124 -32.15 32.67 8.95
C SER A 124 -32.11 34.20 9.04
N GLU A 125 -30.92 34.80 9.02
CA GLU A 125 -30.74 36.26 9.06
C GLU A 125 -31.37 36.96 7.84
N ILE A 126 -31.18 36.41 6.64
CA ILE A 126 -31.83 36.91 5.42
C ILE A 126 -33.36 36.86 5.55
N SER A 127 -33.90 35.74 6.04
CA SER A 127 -35.36 35.58 6.22
C SER A 127 -35.92 36.63 7.20
N LYS A 128 -35.18 36.92 8.28
CA LYS A 128 -35.54 37.95 9.25
C LYS A 128 -35.55 39.34 8.61
N LEU A 129 -34.49 39.72 7.91
CA LEU A 129 -34.38 41.01 7.22
C LEU A 129 -35.47 41.19 6.15
N GLN A 130 -35.84 40.13 5.43
CA GLN A 130 -36.95 40.15 4.47
C GLN A 130 -38.29 40.42 5.15
N SER A 131 -38.56 39.79 6.29
CA SER A 131 -39.76 40.04 7.08
C SER A 131 -39.84 41.50 7.56
N GLU A 132 -38.73 42.03 8.08
CA GLU A 132 -38.63 43.43 8.51
C GLU A 132 -38.86 44.41 7.34
N ALA A 133 -38.24 44.15 6.18
CA ALA A 133 -38.43 44.96 4.98
C ALA A 133 -39.88 44.95 4.48
N ASN A 134 -40.54 43.78 4.52
CA ASN A 134 -41.94 43.65 4.16
C ASN A 134 -42.85 44.43 5.12
N ALA A 135 -42.64 44.32 6.43
CA ALA A 135 -43.40 45.06 7.43
C ALA A 135 -43.26 46.58 7.26
N ILE A 136 -42.05 47.06 6.95
CA ILE A 136 -41.81 48.48 6.64
C ILE A 136 -42.56 48.89 5.37
N THR A 137 -42.51 48.06 4.32
CA THR A 137 -43.19 48.33 3.04
C THR A 137 -44.71 48.43 3.22
N GLU A 138 -45.30 47.49 3.96
CA GLU A 138 -46.72 47.51 4.33
C GLU A 138 -47.09 48.75 5.14
N GLY A 139 -46.24 49.14 6.10
CA GLY A 139 -46.41 50.37 6.88
C GLY A 139 -46.41 51.63 6.03
N ILE A 140 -45.49 51.74 5.07
CA ILE A 140 -45.43 52.87 4.11
C ILE A 140 -46.71 52.92 3.27
N GLN A 141 -47.16 51.79 2.72
CA GLN A 141 -48.39 51.72 1.92
C GLN A 141 -49.63 52.10 2.71
N SER A 142 -49.72 51.66 3.97
CA SER A 142 -50.81 52.01 4.88
C SER A 142 -50.86 53.53 5.11
N ILE A 143 -49.73 54.16 5.42
CA ILE A 143 -49.67 55.61 5.65
C ILE A 143 -50.04 56.39 4.39
N HIS A 144 -49.56 55.96 3.22
CA HIS A 144 -49.93 56.57 1.94
C HIS A 144 -51.45 56.52 1.70
N HIS A 145 -52.07 55.37 1.93
CA HIS A 145 -53.51 55.20 1.79
C HIS A 145 -54.29 56.10 2.75
N ASP A 146 -53.90 56.11 4.03
CA ASP A 146 -54.54 56.96 5.04
C ASP A 146 -54.40 58.45 4.70
N PHE A 147 -53.24 58.87 4.20
CA PHE A 147 -53.00 60.23 3.74
C PHE A 147 -53.92 60.61 2.57
N GLU A 148 -53.99 59.79 1.52
CA GLU A 148 -54.85 60.04 0.36
C GLU A 148 -56.33 60.13 0.75
N LYS A 149 -56.77 59.23 1.64
CA LYS A 149 -58.14 59.21 2.16
C LYS A 149 -58.45 60.48 2.96
N LEU A 150 -57.54 60.93 3.82
CA LEU A 150 -57.72 62.15 4.61
C LEU A 150 -57.75 63.39 3.70
N ALA A 151 -56.88 63.45 2.70
CA ALA A 151 -56.80 64.57 1.76
C ALA A 151 -58.05 64.69 0.86
N ALA A 152 -58.73 63.58 0.56
CA ALA A 152 -59.95 63.55 -0.27
C ALA A 152 -61.25 63.79 0.51
N ALA A 153 -61.21 63.90 1.84
CA ALA A 153 -62.41 64.12 2.65
C ALA A 153 -62.97 65.55 2.47
N ALA A 154 -64.31 65.68 2.46
CA ALA A 154 -64.97 66.99 2.41
C ALA A 154 -64.88 67.70 3.77
N TRP A 155 -64.70 69.03 3.73
CA TRP A 155 -64.52 69.91 4.91
C TRP A 155 -65.81 70.15 5.68
#